data_AF-A0A1F6EFF6-F1
#
_entry.id   AF-A0A1F6EFF6-F1
#
_cell.length_a   1.000
_cell.length_b   1.000
_cell.length_c   1.000
_cell.angle_alpha   90.00
_cell.angle_beta   90.00
_cell.angle_gamma   90.00
#
_symmetry.space_group_name_H-M   'P 1'
#
loop_
_entity.id
_entity.type
_entity.pdbx_description
1 polymer ?
#
loop_
_entity_poly.entity_id
_entity_poly.type
_entity_poly.pdbx_seq_one_letter_code
_entity_poly.pdbx_strand_id
1 'polypeptide(L)'
;MAKTTKTTGKTGSNVTALDTGKPAARKMAGGGRNAISIIAITLISRQPMLQNALSEVALDGLPGGSGKLTKPNLKEMTYEERAELARYHGPGDEFGFPADCLFAALVHAGKFVKFDGKKNFTNAEMSILPGFLTINNEFLAFKDQDKKSWIVDKRRAVNPATGGAMCVIRPKFAKWEVEVEIEINHAGGVKLEQVRQLFEEAGRQSGIGDHRKKGSFGRFRIAKWAVVEEKSEEVAAAA
;
A
#
# COMPACT_ATOMS: atom_id res chain seq x y z
N MET A 1 11.14 55.28 66.04
CA MET A 1 9.99 55.96 65.40
C MET A 1 8.78 55.05 65.50
N ALA A 2 7.89 55.36 66.43
CA ALA A 2 6.62 54.68 66.64
C ALA A 2 5.50 55.64 66.24
N LYS A 3 4.43 55.14 65.61
CA LYS A 3 3.07 55.69 65.73
C LYS A 3 2.04 54.68 65.21
N THR A 4 1.24 54.22 66.15
CA THR A 4 0.02 53.44 66.04
C THR A 4 -1.18 54.38 65.85
N THR A 5 -2.17 54.00 65.06
CA THR A 5 -3.62 54.31 65.22
C THR A 5 -4.38 53.23 64.41
N LYS A 6 -5.08 52.24 65.00
CA LYS A 6 -6.48 52.22 65.51
C LYS A 6 -7.45 52.98 64.59
N THR A 7 -8.60 52.44 64.14
CA THR A 7 -9.74 52.02 64.99
C THR A 7 -10.83 51.29 64.16
N THR A 8 -11.55 50.33 64.79
CA THR A 8 -12.98 49.90 64.60
C THR A 8 -13.45 49.40 63.22
N GLY A 9 -14.13 48.26 63.03
CA GLY A 9 -14.96 47.43 63.92
C GLY A 9 -16.40 47.39 63.38
N LYS A 10 -16.86 46.26 62.82
CA LYS A 10 -18.28 45.84 62.89
C LYS A 10 -18.51 44.41 62.37
N THR A 11 -19.26 43.67 63.18
CA THR A 11 -19.92 42.37 62.97
C THR A 11 -20.96 42.42 61.86
N GLY A 12 -21.17 41.28 61.19
CA GLY A 12 -22.33 41.04 60.32
C GLY A 12 -22.28 39.70 59.60
N SER A 13 -23.06 38.74 60.10
CA SER A 13 -23.47 37.54 59.35
C SER A 13 -24.23 37.94 58.08
N ASN A 14 -23.99 37.29 56.95
CA ASN A 14 -25.09 36.80 56.12
C ASN A 14 -24.70 35.72 55.11
N VAL A 15 -25.71 34.93 54.79
CA VAL A 15 -25.79 33.73 53.96
C VAL A 15 -25.80 34.09 52.46
N THR A 16 -25.59 33.08 51.59
CA THR A 16 -25.73 33.04 50.11
C THR A 16 -24.52 33.57 49.32
N ALA A 17 -23.98 32.91 48.28
CA ALA A 17 -24.63 32.07 47.29
C ALA A 17 -23.74 30.90 46.81
N LEU A 18 -24.40 29.79 46.45
CA LEU A 18 -23.84 28.69 45.66
C LEU A 18 -23.37 29.23 44.30
N ASP A 19 -22.06 29.26 44.10
CA ASP A 19 -21.46 29.40 42.77
C ASP A 19 -21.72 28.08 42.01
N THR A 20 -22.67 28.14 41.08
CA THR A 20 -22.91 27.08 40.10
C THR A 20 -21.83 27.17 39.02
N GLY A 21 -20.61 26.82 39.42
CA GLY A 21 -19.49 26.61 38.51
C GLY A 21 -19.81 25.50 37.53
N LYS A 22 -20.22 25.92 36.32
CA LYS A 22 -20.32 25.16 35.08
C LYS A 22 -19.31 23.99 35.07
N PRO A 23 -19.74 22.71 34.98
CA PRO A 23 -18.79 21.62 34.94
C PRO A 23 -17.92 21.78 33.69
N ALA A 24 -16.60 21.86 33.92
CA ALA A 24 -15.61 21.80 32.87
C ALA A 24 -15.92 20.56 32.02
N ALA A 25 -16.16 20.76 30.73
CA ALA A 25 -16.37 19.69 29.78
C ALA A 25 -15.13 18.78 29.82
N ARG A 26 -15.25 17.68 30.56
CA ARG A 26 -14.28 16.60 30.55
C ARG A 26 -14.22 16.15 29.10
N LYS A 27 -13.05 16.32 28.47
CA LYS A 27 -12.78 15.82 27.13
C LYS A 27 -12.91 14.29 27.21
N MET A 28 -14.12 13.78 26.96
CA MET A 28 -14.37 12.34 26.87
C MET A 28 -13.44 11.81 25.79
N ALA A 29 -12.70 10.76 26.14
CA ALA A 29 -11.84 10.03 25.23
C ALA A 29 -12.61 9.76 23.93
N GLY A 30 -12.02 10.13 22.80
CA GLY A 30 -12.63 9.93 21.50
C GLY A 30 -12.87 8.44 21.28
N GLY A 31 -14.13 8.02 21.36
CA GLY A 31 -14.56 6.75 20.78
C GLY A 31 -14.23 6.79 19.30
N GLY A 32 -13.23 6.00 18.89
CA GLY A 32 -12.89 5.86 17.48
C GLY A 32 -14.07 5.24 16.77
N ARG A 33 -14.71 5.98 15.86
CA ARG A 33 -15.63 5.37 14.89
C ARG A 33 -14.78 4.47 14.00
N ASN A 34 -15.08 3.18 13.98
CA ASN A 34 -14.52 2.28 12.96
C ASN A 34 -15.33 2.52 11.69
N ALA A 35 -14.88 3.48 10.89
CA ALA A 35 -15.41 3.66 9.55
C ALA A 35 -14.58 2.82 8.57
N ILE A 36 -15.25 2.06 7.73
CA ILE A 36 -14.66 1.26 6.66
C ILE A 36 -15.17 1.82 5.33
N SER A 37 -14.26 2.07 4.39
CA SER A 37 -14.60 2.48 3.03
C SER A 37 -14.14 1.43 2.04
N ILE A 38 -15.04 1.02 1.13
CA ILE A 38 -14.70 0.17 -0.02
C ILE A 38 -14.53 1.06 -1.25
N ILE A 39 -13.42 0.89 -1.96
CA ILE A 39 -13.02 1.75 -3.07
C ILE A 39 -12.69 0.90 -4.29
N ALA A 40 -13.38 1.18 -5.39
CA ALA A 40 -13.04 0.64 -6.70
C ALA A 40 -12.10 1.60 -7.43
N ILE A 41 -10.97 1.07 -7.89
CA ILE A 41 -9.91 1.84 -8.54
C ILE A 41 -9.55 1.18 -9.87
N THR A 42 -9.48 1.98 -10.93
CA THR A 42 -8.90 1.54 -12.21
C THR A 42 -7.48 2.08 -12.32
N LEU A 43 -6.51 1.20 -12.48
CA LEU A 43 -5.10 1.56 -12.69
C LEU A 43 -4.72 1.30 -14.14
N ILE A 44 -4.03 2.25 -14.75
CA ILE A 44 -3.53 2.10 -16.12
C ILE A 44 -2.04 2.37 -16.20
N SER A 45 -1.38 1.63 -17.09
CA SER A 45 0.04 1.79 -17.39
C SER A 45 0.39 3.21 -17.86
N ARG A 46 1.47 3.78 -17.31
CA ARG A 46 2.20 4.91 -17.89
C ARG A 46 3.44 4.46 -18.65
N GLN A 47 3.97 3.31 -18.27
CA GLN A 47 5.13 2.68 -18.88
C GLN A 47 4.88 1.18 -19.02
N PRO A 48 5.59 0.51 -19.94
CA PRO A 48 5.52 -0.94 -20.06
C PRO A 48 5.88 -1.63 -18.75
N MET A 49 5.37 -2.83 -18.52
CA MET A 49 5.75 -3.67 -17.38
C MET A 49 6.52 -4.90 -17.85
N LEU A 50 7.59 -5.23 -17.12
CA LEU A 50 8.27 -6.51 -17.23
C LEU A 50 7.86 -7.38 -16.04
N GLN A 51 7.53 -8.64 -16.31
CA GLN A 51 7.29 -9.60 -15.25
C GLN A 51 8.50 -10.50 -15.04
N ASN A 52 8.58 -11.08 -13.84
CA ASN A 52 9.64 -12.00 -13.46
C ASN A 52 9.11 -12.91 -12.34
N ALA A 53 8.01 -13.61 -12.63
CA ALA A 53 7.52 -14.68 -11.78
C ALA A 53 8.59 -15.76 -11.62
N LEU A 54 8.63 -16.40 -10.46
CA LEU A 54 9.40 -17.61 -10.28
C LEU A 54 8.54 -18.78 -10.77
N SER A 55 9.07 -19.62 -11.64
CA SER A 55 8.33 -20.80 -12.10
C SER A 55 8.05 -21.77 -10.95
N GLU A 56 6.91 -22.47 -10.99
CA GLU A 56 6.53 -23.49 -10.01
C GLU A 56 7.65 -24.50 -9.74
N VAL A 57 8.28 -25.03 -10.80
CA VAL A 57 9.43 -25.96 -10.70
C VAL A 57 10.59 -25.39 -9.89
N ALA A 58 10.80 -24.07 -9.96
CA ALA A 58 11.85 -23.40 -9.21
C ALA A 58 11.44 -23.13 -7.76
N LEU A 59 10.14 -22.92 -7.48
CA LEU A 59 9.59 -22.82 -6.13
C LEU A 59 9.62 -24.18 -5.41
N ASP A 60 9.22 -25.25 -6.09
CA ASP A 60 9.27 -26.63 -5.58
C ASP A 60 10.68 -27.09 -5.20
N GLY A 61 11.71 -26.47 -5.79
CA GLY A 61 13.11 -26.73 -5.47
C GLY A 61 13.65 -25.95 -4.24
N LEU A 62 12.86 -25.08 -3.63
CA LEU A 62 13.26 -24.27 -2.47
C LEU A 62 13.07 -24.89 -1.07
N PRO A 63 12.23 -25.91 -0.83
CA PRO A 63 12.14 -26.56 0.48
C PRO A 63 13.53 -27.06 0.93
N GLY A 64 14.04 -26.55 2.06
CA GLY A 64 15.38 -26.88 2.59
C GLY A 64 16.41 -25.74 2.57
N GLY A 65 16.04 -24.54 2.12
CA GLY A 65 16.76 -23.28 2.41
C GLY A 65 18.15 -23.11 1.76
N SER A 66 18.63 -24.10 1.01
CA SER A 66 19.97 -24.13 0.40
C SER A 66 20.01 -24.72 -1.01
N GLY A 67 18.85 -25.12 -1.55
CA GLY A 67 18.74 -25.66 -2.90
C GLY A 67 19.12 -24.62 -3.95
N LYS A 68 20.00 -24.99 -4.88
CA LYS A 68 20.16 -24.23 -6.13
C LYS A 68 18.80 -24.25 -6.82
N LEU A 69 18.28 -23.07 -7.21
CA LEU A 69 17.05 -22.99 -8.02
C LEU A 69 17.11 -24.00 -9.16
N THR A 70 16.14 -24.91 -9.22
CA THR A 70 16.00 -25.83 -10.35
C THR A 70 15.74 -24.98 -11.58
N LYS A 71 16.71 -24.99 -12.51
CA LYS A 71 16.60 -24.20 -13.75
C LYS A 71 16.08 -25.13 -14.85
N PRO A 72 15.03 -24.73 -15.58
CA PRO A 72 14.65 -25.45 -16.79
C PRO A 72 15.81 -25.43 -17.78
N ASN A 73 15.87 -26.42 -18.67
CA ASN A 73 16.89 -26.49 -19.70
C ASN A 73 16.66 -25.39 -20.75
N LEU A 74 17.16 -24.19 -20.44
CA LEU A 74 16.93 -23.02 -21.28
C LEU A 74 17.39 -23.26 -22.72
N LYS A 75 18.44 -24.05 -22.98
CA LYS A 75 19.02 -24.20 -24.32
C LYS A 75 18.05 -24.76 -25.37
N GLU A 76 17.08 -25.57 -24.94
CA GLU A 76 16.11 -26.22 -25.82
C GLU A 76 14.80 -25.42 -25.97
N MET A 77 14.60 -24.41 -25.12
CA MET A 77 13.38 -23.59 -25.14
C MET A 77 13.50 -22.40 -26.08
N THR A 78 12.41 -22.11 -26.78
CA THR A 78 12.19 -20.88 -27.53
C THR A 78 12.22 -19.65 -26.61
N TYR A 79 12.33 -18.45 -27.17
CA TYR A 79 12.36 -17.24 -26.35
C TYR A 79 10.99 -16.92 -25.76
N GLU A 80 9.93 -17.28 -26.49
CA GLU A 80 8.54 -17.17 -26.11
C GLU A 80 8.24 -18.05 -24.90
N GLU A 81 8.63 -19.33 -24.92
CA GLU A 81 8.44 -20.24 -23.78
C GLU A 81 9.21 -19.77 -22.53
N ARG A 82 10.42 -19.22 -22.71
CA ARG A 82 11.20 -18.66 -21.59
C ARG A 82 10.56 -17.42 -21.00
N ALA A 83 9.98 -16.56 -21.84
CA ALA A 83 9.24 -15.39 -21.38
C ALA A 83 7.95 -15.81 -20.67
N GLU A 84 7.26 -16.82 -21.20
CA GLU A 84 6.05 -17.38 -20.60
C GLU A 84 6.32 -17.93 -19.20
N LEU A 85 7.42 -18.68 -18.99
CA LEU A 85 7.83 -19.14 -17.66
C LEU A 85 8.05 -18.03 -16.62
N ALA A 86 8.34 -16.81 -17.07
CA ALA A 86 8.57 -15.65 -16.21
C ALA A 86 7.32 -14.76 -16.08
N ARG A 87 6.19 -15.17 -16.68
CA ARG A 87 4.89 -14.50 -16.60
C ARG A 87 4.18 -14.92 -15.31
N TYR A 88 3.38 -14.03 -14.76
CA TYR A 88 2.41 -14.42 -13.72
C TYR A 88 1.19 -15.09 -14.37
N HIS A 89 0.72 -16.17 -13.75
CA HIS A 89 -0.47 -16.90 -14.17
C HIS A 89 -1.59 -16.67 -13.15
N GLY A 90 -2.73 -16.12 -13.60
CA GLY A 90 -3.93 -16.04 -12.78
C GLY A 90 -4.61 -17.40 -12.61
N PRO A 91 -5.64 -17.51 -11.75
CA PRO A 91 -6.38 -18.75 -11.53
C PRO A 91 -6.96 -19.38 -12.81
N GLY A 92 -7.31 -18.56 -13.80
CA GLY A 92 -7.78 -18.98 -15.13
C GLY A 92 -6.74 -18.87 -16.25
N ASP A 93 -5.45 -18.89 -15.92
CA ASP A 93 -4.33 -18.55 -16.83
C ASP A 93 -4.39 -17.11 -17.40
N GLU A 94 -5.06 -16.23 -16.66
CA GLU A 94 -5.23 -14.83 -17.04
C GLU A 94 -3.89 -14.07 -16.98
N PHE A 95 -3.70 -13.14 -17.90
CA PHE A 95 -2.66 -12.13 -17.80
C PHE A 95 -3.01 -11.15 -16.69
N GLY A 96 -2.03 -10.85 -15.86
CA GLY A 96 -2.22 -9.97 -14.72
C GLY A 96 -1.02 -10.04 -13.80
N PHE A 97 -1.22 -9.69 -12.54
CA PHE A 97 -0.23 -9.90 -11.48
C PHE A 97 -0.90 -10.12 -10.12
N PRO A 98 -0.24 -10.84 -9.19
CA PRO A 98 -0.74 -11.00 -7.83
C PRO A 98 -0.89 -9.66 -7.10
N ALA A 99 -1.91 -9.51 -6.26
CA ALA A 99 -2.14 -8.30 -5.49
C ALA A 99 -0.95 -7.89 -4.62
N ASP A 100 -0.14 -8.85 -4.15
CA ASP A 100 1.11 -8.61 -3.43
C ASP A 100 2.09 -7.71 -4.20
N CYS A 101 2.10 -7.78 -5.54
CA CYS A 101 2.94 -6.91 -6.35
C CYS A 101 2.51 -5.44 -6.24
N LEU A 102 1.20 -5.18 -6.21
CA LEU A 102 0.65 -3.84 -5.96
C LEU A 102 0.86 -3.43 -4.52
N PHE A 103 0.58 -4.31 -3.56
CA PHE A 103 0.76 -4.03 -2.14
C PHE A 103 2.21 -3.66 -1.81
N ALA A 104 3.19 -4.41 -2.33
CA ALA A 104 4.60 -4.08 -2.19
C ALA A 104 4.94 -2.71 -2.79
N ALA A 105 4.35 -2.35 -3.94
CA ALA A 105 4.53 -1.02 -4.53
C ALA A 105 3.97 0.10 -3.62
N LEU A 106 2.82 -0.13 -2.99
CA LEU A 106 2.21 0.78 -2.01
C LEU A 106 3.08 0.92 -0.77
N VAL A 107 3.58 -0.18 -0.20
CA VAL A 107 4.52 -0.16 0.94
C VAL A 107 5.78 0.64 0.61
N HIS A 108 6.37 0.44 -0.58
CA HIS A 108 7.50 1.27 -0.99
C HIS A 108 7.15 2.76 -1.10
N ALA A 109 5.94 3.09 -1.57
CA ALA A 109 5.47 4.46 -1.72
C ALA A 109 5.10 5.11 -0.39
N GLY A 110 4.77 4.33 0.64
CA GLY A 110 4.43 4.81 1.96
C GLY A 110 5.54 5.64 2.62
N LYS A 111 6.79 5.54 2.13
CA LYS A 111 7.91 6.40 2.54
C LYS A 111 7.77 7.86 2.11
N PHE A 112 6.86 8.18 1.17
CA PHE A 112 6.67 9.52 0.64
C PHE A 112 5.36 10.16 1.10
N VAL A 113 4.47 9.40 1.75
CA VAL A 113 3.17 9.90 2.21
C VAL A 113 3.18 10.06 3.72
N LYS A 114 2.79 11.25 4.17
CA LYS A 114 2.72 11.61 5.60
C LYS A 114 1.42 11.11 6.22
N PHE A 115 1.51 10.49 7.39
CA PHE A 115 0.36 10.04 8.18
C PHE A 115 -0.14 11.12 9.14
N ASP A 116 0.70 11.58 10.07
CA ASP A 116 0.37 12.58 11.11
C ASP A 116 1.11 13.91 10.90
N GLY A 117 1.53 14.18 9.65
CA GLY A 117 2.35 15.33 9.26
C GLY A 117 3.83 15.21 9.62
N LYS A 118 4.21 14.34 10.58
CA LYS A 118 5.60 14.09 10.96
C LYS A 118 6.11 12.77 10.41
N LYS A 119 5.36 11.69 10.67
CA LYS A 119 5.66 10.31 10.29
C LYS A 119 5.12 9.97 8.91
N ASN A 120 5.84 9.11 8.21
CA ASN A 120 5.40 8.53 6.95
C ASN A 120 4.61 7.24 7.21
N PHE A 121 3.82 6.79 6.24
CA PHE A 121 3.15 5.49 6.32
C PHE A 121 4.11 4.30 6.40
N THR A 122 5.29 4.43 5.81
CA THR A 122 6.33 3.41 5.85
C THR A 122 7.65 4.06 6.22
N ASN A 123 8.40 3.41 7.11
CA ASN A 123 9.74 3.82 7.50
C ASN A 123 10.76 2.74 7.07
N ALA A 124 11.96 2.73 7.67
CA ALA A 124 12.98 1.75 7.34
C ALA A 124 12.68 0.34 7.87
N GLU A 125 11.91 0.24 8.95
CA GLU A 125 11.68 -0.99 9.72
C GLU A 125 10.30 -1.59 9.47
N MET A 126 9.26 -0.75 9.35
CA MET A 126 7.88 -1.20 9.29
C MET A 126 6.98 -0.30 8.43
N SER A 127 5.82 -0.84 8.07
CA SER A 127 4.74 -0.15 7.36
C SER A 127 3.45 -0.29 8.16
N ILE A 128 2.68 0.79 8.30
CA ILE A 128 1.35 0.73 8.92
C ILE A 128 0.24 0.35 7.94
N LEU A 129 0.54 0.27 6.64
CA LEU A 129 -0.42 -0.12 5.58
C LEU A 129 -1.18 -1.44 5.89
N PRO A 130 -0.53 -2.54 6.30
CA PRO A 130 -1.23 -3.79 6.56
C PRO A 130 -2.31 -3.69 7.66
N GLY A 131 -2.25 -2.66 8.51
CA GLY A 131 -3.23 -2.46 9.57
C GLY A 131 -4.50 -1.72 9.13
N PHE A 132 -4.50 -1.08 7.95
CA PHE A 132 -5.63 -0.27 7.51
C PHE A 132 -6.04 -0.47 6.04
N LEU A 133 -5.23 -1.11 5.21
CA LEU A 133 -5.49 -1.32 3.79
C LEU A 133 -5.49 -2.80 3.47
N THR A 134 -6.61 -3.27 2.94
CA THR A 134 -6.78 -4.62 2.40
C THR A 134 -7.09 -4.53 0.91
N ILE A 135 -6.47 -5.40 0.12
CA ILE A 135 -6.82 -5.57 -1.30
C ILE A 135 -7.71 -6.81 -1.37
N ASN A 136 -8.95 -6.66 -1.87
CA ASN A 136 -9.94 -7.74 -1.83
C ASN A 136 -9.68 -8.81 -2.90
N ASN A 137 -8.96 -8.45 -3.97
CA ASN A 137 -8.58 -9.37 -5.04
C ASN A 137 -7.24 -10.04 -4.71
N GLU A 138 -7.15 -11.36 -4.91
CA GLU A 138 -5.86 -12.08 -4.81
C GLU A 138 -4.99 -11.88 -6.07
N PHE A 139 -5.64 -11.89 -7.23
CA PHE A 139 -5.00 -11.66 -8.52
C PHE A 139 -5.67 -10.50 -9.26
N LEU A 140 -4.86 -9.64 -9.84
CA LEU A 140 -5.31 -8.46 -10.59
C LEU A 140 -5.15 -8.75 -12.08
N ALA A 141 -6.21 -9.29 -12.68
CA ALA A 141 -6.27 -9.60 -14.10
C ALA A 141 -6.27 -8.31 -14.94
N PHE A 142 -5.54 -8.34 -16.06
CA PHE A 142 -5.61 -7.29 -17.06
C PHE A 142 -6.96 -7.29 -17.74
N LYS A 143 -7.40 -6.11 -18.15
CA LYS A 143 -8.59 -5.99 -19.01
C LYS A 143 -8.38 -6.60 -20.39
N ASP A 144 -7.14 -6.56 -20.88
CA ASP A 144 -6.75 -7.14 -22.16
C ASP A 144 -6.07 -8.50 -21.93
N GLN A 145 -6.69 -9.55 -22.46
CA GLN A 145 -6.29 -10.95 -22.34
C GLN A 145 -5.78 -11.53 -23.67
N ASP A 146 -5.54 -10.72 -24.71
CA ASP A 146 -4.97 -11.21 -25.97
C ASP A 146 -3.50 -11.60 -25.78
N LYS A 147 -3.07 -12.75 -26.32
CA LYS A 147 -1.67 -13.19 -26.32
C LYS A 147 -0.73 -12.16 -26.95
N LYS A 148 -1.24 -11.30 -27.84
CA LYS A 148 -0.49 -10.21 -28.47
C LYS A 148 -0.23 -9.01 -27.53
N SER A 149 -0.83 -9.00 -26.35
CA SER A 149 -0.75 -7.89 -25.39
C SER A 149 0.60 -7.83 -24.67
N TRP A 150 1.43 -8.86 -24.84
CA TRP A 150 2.83 -8.84 -24.47
C TRP A 150 3.76 -9.29 -25.60
N ILE A 151 5.02 -8.88 -25.49
CA ILE A 151 6.10 -9.26 -26.39
C ILE A 151 7.30 -9.78 -25.59
N VAL A 152 8.14 -10.58 -26.24
CA VAL A 152 9.41 -11.04 -25.66
C VAL A 152 10.40 -9.88 -25.60
N ASP A 153 10.84 -9.51 -24.39
CA ASP A 153 11.92 -8.53 -24.17
C ASP A 153 13.20 -9.27 -23.74
N LYS A 154 14.33 -8.95 -24.42
CA LYS A 154 15.64 -9.56 -24.19
C LYS A 154 16.63 -8.49 -23.78
N ARG A 155 17.29 -8.67 -22.64
CA ARG A 155 18.27 -7.70 -22.11
C ARG A 155 19.49 -8.37 -21.52
N ARG A 156 20.62 -7.67 -21.58
CA ARG A 156 21.79 -8.02 -20.80
C ARG A 156 21.55 -7.63 -19.34
N ALA A 157 21.74 -8.59 -18.43
CA ALA A 157 21.90 -8.34 -17.00
C ALA A 157 23.29 -8.82 -16.55
N VAL A 158 23.67 -8.42 -15.34
CA VAL A 158 24.89 -8.84 -14.69
C VAL A 158 24.51 -9.60 -13.44
N ASN A 159 25.06 -10.80 -13.26
CA ASN A 159 24.89 -11.54 -12.01
C ASN A 159 25.65 -10.78 -10.89
N PRO A 160 24.98 -10.32 -9.84
CA PRO A 160 25.62 -9.53 -8.79
C PRO A 160 26.68 -10.31 -8.01
N ALA A 161 26.57 -11.64 -7.93
CA ALA A 161 27.53 -12.47 -7.18
C ALA A 161 28.80 -12.78 -7.98
N THR A 162 28.68 -13.01 -9.29
CA THR A 162 29.82 -13.47 -10.12
C THR A 162 30.33 -12.43 -11.11
N GLY A 163 29.60 -11.33 -11.32
CA GLY A 163 29.90 -10.33 -12.36
C GLY A 163 29.66 -10.83 -13.80
N GLY A 164 29.26 -12.09 -13.97
CA GLY A 164 29.02 -12.69 -15.28
C GLY A 164 27.85 -12.03 -15.99
N ALA A 165 28.00 -11.83 -17.31
CA ALA A 165 26.91 -11.36 -18.14
C ALA A 165 25.89 -12.49 -18.36
N MET A 166 24.61 -12.16 -18.28
CA MET A 166 23.51 -13.09 -18.56
C MET A 166 22.46 -12.43 -19.45
N CYS A 167 21.88 -13.20 -20.36
CA CYS A 167 20.72 -12.78 -21.13
C CYS A 167 19.46 -13.08 -20.32
N VAL A 168 18.66 -12.05 -20.06
CA VAL A 168 17.39 -12.15 -19.34
C VAL A 168 16.27 -11.94 -20.35
N ILE A 169 15.32 -12.86 -20.34
CA ILE A 169 14.20 -12.92 -21.27
C ILE A 169 12.92 -12.89 -20.45
N ARG A 170 12.05 -11.93 -20.73
CA ARG A 170 10.84 -11.66 -19.94
C ARG A 170 9.68 -11.23 -20.81
N PRO A 171 8.44 -11.46 -20.37
CA PRO A 171 7.28 -10.93 -21.06
C PRO A 171 7.16 -9.44 -20.73
N LYS A 172 6.95 -8.63 -21.77
CA LYS A 172 6.78 -7.18 -21.67
C LYS A 172 5.38 -6.80 -22.11
N PHE A 173 4.58 -6.33 -21.16
CA PHE A 173 3.26 -5.76 -21.42
C PHE A 173 3.42 -4.28 -21.74
N ALA A 174 3.18 -3.90 -23.00
CA ALA A 174 3.37 -2.52 -23.45
C ALA A 174 2.33 -1.57 -22.86
N LYS A 175 1.09 -2.05 -22.76
CA LYS A 175 -0.04 -1.39 -22.10
C LYS A 175 -0.74 -2.42 -21.24
N TRP A 176 -1.21 -1.98 -20.09
CA TRP A 176 -2.02 -2.79 -19.18
C TRP A 176 -2.98 -1.89 -18.40
N GLU A 177 -4.11 -2.46 -18.03
CA GLU A 177 -5.18 -1.84 -17.26
C GLU A 177 -5.72 -2.92 -16.30
N VAL A 178 -5.89 -2.58 -15.04
CA VAL A 178 -6.48 -3.45 -14.01
C VAL A 178 -7.53 -2.70 -13.22
N GLU A 179 -8.51 -3.43 -12.74
CA GLU A 179 -9.46 -2.98 -11.74
C GLU A 179 -9.10 -3.63 -10.41
N VAL A 180 -9.08 -2.82 -9.35
CA VAL A 180 -8.77 -3.27 -8.00
C VAL A 180 -9.80 -2.72 -7.04
N GLU A 181 -10.28 -3.59 -6.15
CA GLU A 181 -11.10 -3.21 -5.01
C GLU A 181 -10.25 -3.25 -3.74
N ILE A 182 -10.31 -2.16 -2.98
CA ILE A 182 -9.63 -2.06 -1.70
C ILE A 182 -10.61 -1.70 -0.59
N GLU A 183 -10.31 -2.19 0.60
CA GLU A 183 -10.96 -1.82 1.84
C GLU A 183 -10.01 -0.94 2.66
N ILE A 184 -10.51 0.19 3.16
CA ILE A 184 -9.78 1.11 4.02
C ILE A 184 -10.46 1.20 5.37
N ASN A 185 -9.74 0.80 6.41
CA ASN A 185 -10.13 1.04 7.79
C ASN A 185 -9.63 2.40 8.25
N HIS A 186 -10.55 3.30 8.58
CA HIS A 186 -10.22 4.65 9.04
C HIS A 186 -9.81 4.72 10.51
N ALA A 187 -9.76 3.59 11.22
CA ALA A 187 -9.24 3.50 12.57
C ALA A 187 -7.84 4.13 12.65
N GLY A 188 -7.64 5.03 13.62
CA GLY A 188 -6.39 5.77 13.78
C GLY A 188 -6.26 7.05 12.94
N GLY A 189 -7.28 7.42 12.15
CA GLY A 189 -7.36 8.72 11.49
C GLY A 189 -6.75 8.79 10.09
N VAL A 190 -6.63 7.64 9.40
CA VAL A 190 -6.23 7.58 7.99
C VAL A 190 -7.28 8.28 7.13
N LYS A 191 -6.87 9.21 6.27
CA LYS A 191 -7.77 9.91 5.34
C LYS A 191 -7.73 9.30 3.95
N LEU A 192 -8.87 9.28 3.25
CA LEU A 192 -8.96 8.81 1.86
C LEU A 192 -8.00 9.56 0.93
N GLU A 193 -7.79 10.85 1.16
CA GLU A 193 -6.86 11.67 0.38
C GLU A 193 -5.41 11.16 0.47
N GLN A 194 -4.99 10.70 1.66
CA GLN A 194 -3.66 10.14 1.88
C GLN A 194 -3.52 8.78 1.19
N VAL A 195 -4.59 7.97 1.18
CA VAL A 195 -4.63 6.70 0.45
C VAL A 195 -4.55 6.95 -1.05
N ARG A 196 -5.31 7.92 -1.58
CA ARG A 196 -5.21 8.29 -3.00
C ARG A 196 -3.81 8.76 -3.37
N GLN A 197 -3.20 9.63 -2.55
CA GLN A 197 -1.83 10.07 -2.73
C GLN A 197 -0.84 8.90 -2.72
N LEU A 198 -1.05 7.90 -1.86
CA LEU A 198 -0.23 6.69 -1.79
C LEU A 198 -0.25 5.91 -3.12
N PHE A 199 -1.41 5.75 -3.75
CA PHE A 199 -1.51 5.11 -5.06
C PHE A 199 -0.84 5.93 -6.17
N GLU A 200 -0.97 7.26 -6.14
CA GLU A 200 -0.29 8.15 -7.09
C GLU A 200 1.24 8.07 -6.95
N GLU A 201 1.75 8.04 -5.71
CA GLU A 201 3.18 7.88 -5.44
C GLU A 201 3.69 6.49 -5.79
N ALA A 202 2.90 5.44 -5.56
CA ALA A 202 3.23 4.08 -6.00
C ALA A 202 3.34 4.00 -7.52
N GLY A 203 2.41 4.62 -8.25
CA GLY A 203 2.45 4.69 -9.71
C GLY A 203 3.66 5.48 -10.24
N ARG A 204 4.08 6.52 -9.53
CA ARG A 204 5.16 7.44 -9.95
C ARG A 204 6.57 6.97 -9.56
N GLN A 205 6.75 6.43 -8.35
CA GLN A 205 8.07 6.16 -7.76
C GLN A 205 8.36 4.67 -7.56
N SER A 206 7.35 3.88 -7.17
CA SER A 206 7.55 2.45 -6.86
C SER A 206 7.42 1.58 -8.11
N GLY A 207 6.27 1.62 -8.79
CA GLY A 207 5.90 0.78 -9.94
C GLY A 207 5.72 -0.70 -9.59
N ILE A 208 5.24 -1.47 -10.58
CA ILE A 208 4.93 -2.91 -10.49
C ILE A 208 5.87 -3.72 -11.41
N GLY A 209 6.20 -4.95 -11.03
CA GLY A 209 7.06 -5.84 -11.83
C GLY A 209 8.55 -5.62 -11.62
N ASP A 210 9.37 -5.90 -12.64
CA ASP A 210 10.83 -5.82 -12.56
C ASP A 210 11.43 -4.61 -13.29
N HIS A 211 12.71 -4.33 -13.01
CA HIS A 211 13.51 -3.24 -13.56
C HIS A 211 12.95 -1.83 -13.24
N ARG A 212 12.31 -1.71 -12.07
CA ARG A 212 11.65 -0.49 -11.58
C ARG A 212 12.63 0.61 -11.13
N LYS A 213 13.82 0.24 -10.63
CA LYS A 213 14.77 1.16 -9.95
C LYS A 213 15.27 2.32 -10.82
N LYS A 214 15.26 2.20 -12.15
CA LYS A 214 15.64 3.28 -13.09
C LYS A 214 14.43 4.00 -13.70
N GLY A 215 13.23 3.77 -13.18
CA GLY A 215 11.99 4.41 -13.64
C GLY A 215 11.65 4.10 -15.10
N SER A 216 12.08 2.95 -15.62
CA SER A 216 11.88 2.56 -17.02
C SER A 216 10.67 1.66 -17.24
N PHE A 217 10.19 0.99 -16.18
CA PHE A 217 9.11 0.00 -16.25
C PHE A 217 8.18 0.06 -15.05
N GLY A 218 6.94 -0.41 -15.25
CA GLY A 218 5.99 -0.69 -14.19
C GLY A 218 5.24 0.53 -13.63
N ARG A 219 5.46 1.72 -14.20
CA ARG A 219 4.79 2.95 -13.74
C ARG A 219 3.34 2.96 -14.18
N PHE A 220 2.47 3.51 -13.34
CA PHE A 220 1.03 3.57 -13.57
C PHE A 220 0.42 4.87 -13.06
N ARG A 221 -0.85 5.08 -13.36
CA ARG A 221 -1.68 6.16 -12.81
C ARG A 221 -3.08 5.64 -12.51
N ILE A 222 -3.76 6.36 -11.63
CA ILE A 222 -5.19 6.18 -11.38
C ILE A 222 -5.94 6.74 -12.60
N ALA A 223 -6.80 5.92 -13.20
CA ALA A 223 -7.73 6.32 -14.25
C ALA A 223 -9.12 6.62 -13.68
N LYS A 224 -9.57 5.82 -12.71
CA LYS A 224 -10.84 5.99 -12.02
C LYS A 224 -10.67 5.72 -10.52
N TRP A 225 -11.43 6.45 -9.72
CA TRP A 225 -11.49 6.33 -8.27
C TRP A 225 -12.94 6.52 -7.84
N ALA A 226 -13.58 5.47 -7.33
CA ALA A 226 -14.97 5.51 -6.89
C ALA A 226 -15.09 4.87 -5.51
N VAL A 227 -15.71 5.59 -4.57
CA VAL A 227 -16.11 5.03 -3.27
C VAL A 227 -17.41 4.27 -3.49
N VAL A 228 -17.39 2.97 -3.23
CA VAL A 228 -18.49 2.04 -3.50
C VAL A 228 -19.40 1.94 -2.27
N GLU A 229 -18.81 1.84 -1.09
CA GLU A 229 -19.55 1.69 0.16
C GLU A 229 -18.80 2.38 1.32
N GLU A 230 -19.56 3.02 2.21
CA GLU A 230 -19.05 3.54 3.49
C GLU A 230 -19.87 2.91 4.63
N LYS A 231 -19.20 2.10 5.46
CA LYS A 231 -19.79 1.52 6.68
C LYS A 231 -19.22 2.26 7.88
N SER A 232 -20.09 2.72 8.78
CA SER A 232 -19.67 3.25 10.08
C SER A 232 -20.20 2.35 11.19
N GLU A 233 -19.32 1.68 11.91
CA GLU A 233 -19.70 0.96 13.12
C GLU A 233 -19.48 1.87 14.34
N GLU A 234 -20.57 2.15 15.05
CA GLU A 234 -20.52 2.73 16.39
C GLU A 234 -20.08 1.63 17.35
N VAL A 235 -18.80 1.65 17.75
CA VAL A 235 -18.31 0.74 18.78
C VAL A 235 -18.94 1.18 20.11
N ALA A 236 -19.96 0.45 20.55
CA ALA A 236 -20.54 0.63 21.89
C ALA A 236 -19.42 0.50 22.92
N ALA A 237 -19.15 1.57 23.66
CA ALA A 237 -18.17 1.58 24.72
C ALA A 237 -18.54 0.50 25.74
N ALA A 238 -17.69 -0.52 25.89
CA ALA A 238 -17.81 -1.50 26.96
C ALA A 238 -17.79 -0.73 28.30
N ALA A 239 -18.88 -0.86 29.05
CA ALA A 239 -19.13 -0.22 30.33
C ALA A 239 -18.24 -0.75 31.46
#